data_AF-A0A1J5F9D0-F1
#
_entry.id   AF-A0A1J5F9D0-F1
#
_cell.length_a   1.000
_cell.length_b   1.000
_cell.length_c   1.000
_cell.angle_alpha   90.00
_cell.angle_beta   90.00
_cell.angle_gamma   90.00
#
_symmetry.space_group_name_H-M   'P 1'
#
loop_
_entity.id
_entity.type
_entity.pdbx_description
1 polymer ?
#
loop_
_entity_poly.entity_id
_entity_poly.type
_entity_poly.pdbx_seq_one_letter_code
_entity_poly.pdbx_strand_id
1 'polypeptide(L)'
;MQISSSVTTVDFSQKSSGMKSLFTEKLSKDEVSELREQITQNAHAYSQLSLSVQTNILSTQDQFANDYKDFQSFLSGVGYEGKPIAELSKDEVAALVSEDGIFGVTQTSERVANFVINGSGGDESMMRAGREGMIRGFKEAEKMWGGELPEISQKTMSKAIEMVDMAMNDLGFSILDQEA
;
A
#
# COMPACT_ATOMS: atom_id res chain seq x y z
N MET A 1 8.43 -26.53 -3.31
CA MET A 1 7.08 -26.42 -2.73
C MET A 1 7.03 -27.25 -1.46
N GLN A 2 6.82 -26.61 -0.31
CA GLN A 2 5.91 -27.00 0.78
C GLN A 2 6.27 -26.16 2.01
N ILE A 3 5.59 -25.01 2.13
CA ILE A 3 5.46 -24.25 3.37
C ILE A 3 4.40 -24.98 4.20
N SER A 4 4.84 -25.66 5.26
CA SER A 4 3.94 -26.27 6.24
C SER A 4 3.40 -25.18 7.16
N SER A 5 2.15 -24.79 6.94
CA SER A 5 1.40 -23.90 7.82
C SER A 5 0.79 -24.72 8.97
N SER A 6 1.51 -24.81 10.09
CA SER A 6 0.95 -25.25 11.36
C SER A 6 0.16 -24.12 12.01
N VAL A 7 -1.08 -23.93 11.55
CA VAL A 7 -2.09 -23.16 12.30
C VAL A 7 -2.47 -23.99 13.52
N THR A 8 -2.06 -23.54 14.70
CA THR A 8 -2.60 -24.06 15.96
C THR A 8 -4.05 -23.59 16.09
N THR A 9 -4.99 -24.45 15.75
CA THR A 9 -6.41 -24.26 16.05
C THR A 9 -6.60 -24.29 17.57
N VAL A 10 -6.93 -23.16 18.16
CA VAL A 10 -7.37 -23.09 19.57
C VAL A 10 -8.83 -23.55 19.61
N ASP A 11 -9.05 -24.77 20.10
CA ASP A 11 -10.38 -25.34 20.32
C ASP A 11 -11.02 -24.68 21.55
N PHE A 12 -12.03 -23.84 21.32
CA PHE A 12 -12.86 -23.22 22.36
C PHE A 12 -14.02 -24.17 22.70
N SER A 13 -13.71 -25.33 23.28
CA SER A 13 -14.71 -26.26 23.81
C SER A 13 -14.51 -26.43 25.31
N GLN A 14 -14.75 -25.35 26.05
CA GLN A 14 -14.81 -25.41 27.51
C GLN A 14 -16.19 -25.94 27.91
N LYS A 15 -16.26 -27.26 28.05
CA LYS A 15 -17.39 -28.00 28.62
C LYS A 15 -17.67 -27.47 30.03
N SER A 16 -18.81 -26.81 30.22
CA SER A 16 -19.27 -26.37 31.53
C SER A 16 -19.59 -27.59 32.41
N SER A 17 -18.69 -27.91 33.34
CA SER A 17 -18.99 -28.85 34.42
C SER A 17 -18.76 -28.16 35.76
N GLY A 18 -19.87 -27.72 36.35
CA GLY A 18 -20.09 -27.62 37.80
C GLY A 18 -19.15 -26.70 38.59
N MET A 19 -19.52 -25.43 38.73
CA MET A 19 -19.11 -24.68 39.92
C MET A 19 -19.72 -25.34 41.16
N LYS A 20 -18.93 -26.08 41.92
CA LYS A 20 -19.29 -26.49 43.29
C LYS A 20 -19.07 -25.30 44.22
N SER A 21 -20.10 -24.95 44.99
CA SER A 21 -20.04 -23.85 45.96
C SER A 21 -19.11 -24.18 47.14
N LEU A 22 -18.44 -23.13 47.61
CA LEU A 22 -17.65 -22.99 48.84
C LEU A 22 -18.15 -23.86 50.00
N PHE A 23 -17.30 -24.74 50.55
CA PHE A 23 -17.09 -24.95 52.00
C PHE A 23 -15.94 -25.96 52.22
N THR A 24 -14.84 -25.45 52.80
CA THR A 24 -13.79 -26.17 53.56
C THR A 24 -13.10 -27.38 52.91
N GLU A 25 -12.12 -27.12 52.04
CA GLU A 25 -10.97 -28.02 51.90
C GLU A 25 -9.72 -27.15 51.95
N LYS A 26 -8.85 -27.39 52.94
CA LYS A 26 -7.59 -26.64 53.05
C LYS A 26 -6.73 -27.03 51.85
N LEU A 27 -6.59 -26.10 50.91
CA LEU A 27 -5.63 -26.20 49.81
C LEU A 27 -4.29 -26.74 50.35
N SER A 28 -3.84 -27.87 49.79
CA SER A 28 -2.54 -28.45 50.13
C SER A 28 -1.44 -27.45 49.81
N LYS A 29 -0.33 -27.46 50.56
CA LYS A 29 0.84 -26.59 50.29
C LYS A 29 1.32 -26.72 48.85
N ASP A 30 1.15 -27.90 48.26
CA ASP A 30 1.59 -28.22 46.91
C ASP A 30 0.64 -27.62 45.85
N GLU A 31 -0.68 -27.66 46.07
CA GLU A 31 -1.68 -27.02 45.18
C GLU A 31 -1.56 -25.50 45.20
N VAL A 32 -1.21 -24.91 46.34
CA VAL A 32 -0.92 -23.47 46.45
C VAL A 32 0.35 -23.09 45.67
N SER A 33 1.34 -23.98 45.62
CA SER A 33 2.56 -23.77 44.83
C SER A 33 2.27 -23.80 43.34
N GLU A 34 1.52 -24.81 42.88
CA GLU A 34 1.12 -24.94 41.47
C GLU A 34 0.22 -23.78 41.03
N LEU A 35 -0.75 -23.36 41.84
CA LEU A 35 -1.59 -22.20 41.55
C LEU A 35 -0.79 -20.90 41.45
N ARG A 36 0.21 -20.70 42.32
CA ARG A 36 1.11 -19.53 42.26
C ARG A 36 1.95 -19.56 40.99
N GLU A 37 2.45 -20.72 40.62
CA GLU A 37 3.23 -20.90 39.40
C GLU A 37 2.38 -20.65 38.15
N GLN A 38 1.14 -21.17 38.13
CA GLN A 38 0.18 -20.94 37.04
C GLN A 38 -0.24 -19.46 36.94
N ILE A 39 -0.48 -18.78 38.07
CA ILE A 39 -0.76 -17.33 38.09
C ILE A 39 0.44 -16.54 37.56
N THR A 40 1.66 -16.93 37.93
CA THR A 40 2.90 -16.26 37.50
C THR A 40 3.12 -16.46 35.99
N GLN A 41 2.97 -17.69 35.49
CA GLN A 41 3.06 -18.00 34.06
C GLN A 41 2.00 -17.27 33.25
N ASN A 42 0.74 -17.26 33.71
CA ASN A 42 -0.33 -16.50 33.06
C ASN A 42 -0.03 -15.00 33.07
N ALA A 43 0.45 -14.44 34.18
CA ALA A 43 0.83 -13.03 34.26
C ALA A 43 1.97 -12.66 33.29
N HIS A 44 2.96 -13.55 33.11
CA HIS A 44 4.02 -13.37 32.12
C HIS A 44 3.50 -13.46 30.69
N ALA A 45 2.56 -14.37 30.39
CA ALA A 45 1.93 -14.44 29.07
C ALA A 45 1.13 -13.18 28.75
N TYR A 46 0.36 -12.67 29.72
CA TYR A 46 -0.39 -11.41 29.58
C TYR A 46 0.52 -10.18 29.41
N SER A 47 1.67 -10.13 30.11
CA SER A 47 2.62 -9.01 29.96
C SER A 47 3.37 -9.05 28.63
N GLN A 48 3.68 -10.23 28.09
CA GLN A 48 4.25 -10.38 26.76
C GLN A 48 3.23 -10.03 25.65
N LEU A 49 1.96 -10.41 25.84
CA LEU A 49 0.88 -10.03 24.94
C LEU A 49 0.65 -8.51 24.94
N SER A 50 0.67 -7.86 26.11
CA SER A 50 0.53 -6.40 26.18
C SER A 50 1.70 -5.69 25.48
N LEU A 51 2.94 -6.14 25.72
CA LEU A 51 4.13 -5.57 25.10
C LEU A 51 4.12 -5.75 23.58
N SER A 52 3.71 -6.91 23.07
CA SER A 52 3.65 -7.16 21.62
C SER A 52 2.53 -6.39 20.91
N VAL A 53 1.39 -6.18 21.58
CA VAL A 53 0.32 -5.29 21.06
C VAL A 53 0.76 -3.83 21.09
N GLN A 54 1.42 -3.38 22.18
CA GLN A 54 1.97 -2.02 22.23
C GLN A 54 3.07 -1.80 21.18
N THR A 55 4.00 -2.74 20.98
CA THR A 55 5.06 -2.57 19.98
C THR A 55 4.52 -2.60 18.55
N ASN A 56 3.54 -3.44 18.23
CA ASN A 56 2.93 -3.45 16.91
C ASN A 56 2.10 -2.18 16.63
N ILE A 57 1.42 -1.62 17.64
CA ILE A 57 0.69 -0.35 17.46
C ILE A 57 1.65 0.84 17.35
N LEU A 58 2.70 0.89 18.17
CA LEU A 58 3.72 1.95 18.10
C LEU A 58 4.51 1.90 16.79
N SER A 59 4.92 0.72 16.33
CA SER A 59 5.64 0.56 15.07
C SER A 59 4.79 0.92 13.85
N THR A 60 3.48 0.63 13.87
CA THR A 60 2.57 1.06 12.79
C THR A 60 2.38 2.58 12.74
N GLN A 61 2.43 3.26 13.90
CA GLN A 61 2.36 4.72 13.96
C GLN A 61 3.62 5.37 13.37
N ASP A 62 4.81 4.81 13.65
CA ASP A 62 6.07 5.28 13.06
C ASP A 62 6.13 5.00 11.55
N GLN A 63 5.63 3.85 11.10
CA GLN A 63 5.57 3.49 9.67
C GLN A 63 4.69 4.48 8.89
N PHE A 64 3.48 4.79 9.39
CA PHE A 64 2.58 5.73 8.74
C PHE A 64 3.17 7.14 8.65
N ALA A 65 3.84 7.62 9.71
CA ALA A 65 4.47 8.92 9.71
C ALA A 65 5.58 9.02 8.63
N ASN A 66 6.36 7.96 8.46
CA ASN A 66 7.36 7.87 7.40
C ASN A 66 6.71 7.82 6.01
N ASP A 67 5.71 6.95 5.81
CA ASP A 67 5.00 6.82 4.53
C ASP A 67 4.34 8.15 4.12
N TYR A 68 3.76 8.88 5.08
CA TYR A 68 3.18 10.20 4.84
C TYR A 68 4.24 11.23 4.43
N LYS A 69 5.39 11.23 5.10
CA LYS A 69 6.52 12.11 4.75
C LYS A 69 7.07 11.79 3.36
N ASP A 70 7.18 10.51 3.02
CA ASP A 70 7.62 10.06 1.71
C ASP A 70 6.61 10.48 0.63
N PHE A 71 5.30 10.34 0.91
CA PHE A 71 4.25 10.85 0.03
C PHE A 71 4.33 12.37 -0.16
N GLN A 72 4.52 13.15 0.91
CA GLN A 72 4.71 14.60 0.79
C GLN A 72 5.95 14.98 -0.03
N SER A 73 7.04 14.23 0.15
CA SER A 73 8.28 14.42 -0.62
C SER A 73 8.07 14.09 -2.10
N PHE A 74 7.33 13.02 -2.38
CA PHE A 74 6.91 12.68 -3.75
C PHE A 74 6.05 13.79 -4.37
N LEU A 75 5.03 14.29 -3.64
CA LEU A 75 4.18 15.39 -4.12
C LEU A 75 5.01 16.63 -4.46
N SER A 76 5.96 16.99 -3.60
CA SER A 76 6.87 18.10 -3.85
C SER A 76 7.74 17.84 -5.09
N GLY A 77 8.23 16.60 -5.25
CA GLY A 77 9.03 16.18 -6.40
C GLY A 77 8.28 16.22 -7.73
N VAL A 78 6.96 16.03 -7.74
CA VAL A 78 6.12 16.21 -8.94
C VAL A 78 5.67 17.66 -9.14
N GLY A 79 6.11 18.59 -8.30
CA GLY A 79 5.85 20.04 -8.39
C GLY A 79 4.66 20.54 -7.56
N TYR A 80 4.09 19.72 -6.68
CA TYR A 80 2.98 20.13 -5.82
C TYR A 80 3.49 20.75 -4.52
N GLU A 81 3.35 22.06 -4.39
CA GLU A 81 3.70 22.84 -3.18
C GLU A 81 2.48 23.36 -2.42
N GLY A 82 1.30 22.80 -2.71
CA GLY A 82 0.05 23.21 -2.09
C GLY A 82 -0.10 22.72 -0.65
N LYS A 83 -1.29 22.97 -0.07
CA LYS A 83 -1.66 22.45 1.25
C LYS A 83 -1.64 20.92 1.26
N PRO A 84 -1.50 20.27 2.43
CA PRO A 84 -1.69 18.83 2.53
C PRO A 84 -3.00 18.39 1.86
N ILE A 85 -2.96 17.33 1.05
CA ILE A 85 -4.13 16.86 0.28
C ILE A 85 -5.34 16.59 1.19
N ALA A 86 -5.09 16.16 2.42
CA ALA A 86 -6.11 15.90 3.44
C ALA A 86 -6.84 17.15 3.95
N GLU A 87 -6.27 18.34 3.75
CA GLU A 87 -6.81 19.63 4.23
C GLU A 87 -7.47 20.45 3.11
N LEU A 88 -7.49 19.92 1.89
CA LEU A 88 -8.06 20.63 0.74
C LEU A 88 -9.58 20.65 0.79
N SER A 89 -10.15 21.81 0.46
CA SER A 89 -11.57 21.93 0.15
C SER A 89 -11.90 21.29 -1.19
N LYS A 90 -13.19 20.98 -1.41
CA LYS A 90 -13.66 20.40 -2.69
C LYS A 90 -13.32 21.27 -3.90
N ASP A 91 -13.41 22.58 -3.74
CA ASP A 91 -13.13 23.54 -4.82
C ASP A 91 -11.63 23.59 -5.14
N GLU A 92 -10.77 23.53 -4.11
CA GLU A 92 -9.32 23.44 -4.30
C GLU A 92 -8.94 22.12 -4.99
N VAL A 93 -9.54 20.99 -4.59
CA VAL A 93 -9.32 19.70 -5.28
C VAL A 93 -9.77 19.78 -6.73
N ALA A 94 -10.94 20.34 -7.00
CA ALA A 94 -11.46 20.49 -8.36
C ALA A 94 -10.54 21.34 -9.24
N ALA A 95 -9.94 22.40 -8.69
CA ALA A 95 -8.95 23.19 -9.40
C ALA A 95 -7.67 22.38 -9.70
N LEU A 96 -7.20 21.56 -8.76
CA LEU A 96 -6.00 20.74 -8.96
C LEU A 96 -6.16 19.63 -9.99
N VAL A 97 -7.36 19.05 -10.13
CA VAL A 97 -7.68 17.99 -11.12
C VAL A 97 -8.32 18.54 -12.39
N SER A 98 -8.49 19.86 -12.50
CA SER A 98 -8.95 20.51 -13.72
C SER A 98 -7.95 20.26 -14.88
N GLU A 99 -8.35 20.51 -16.11
CA GLU A 99 -7.53 20.22 -17.31
C GLU A 99 -6.10 20.79 -17.20
N ASP A 100 -5.99 22.03 -16.72
CA ASP A 100 -4.74 22.76 -16.52
C ASP A 100 -4.20 22.64 -15.09
N GLY A 101 -4.89 21.92 -14.20
CA GLY A 101 -4.45 21.67 -12.84
C GLY A 101 -3.21 20.77 -12.80
N ILE A 102 -2.44 20.85 -11.71
CA ILE A 102 -1.23 20.04 -11.60
C ILE A 102 -1.51 18.54 -11.65
N PHE A 103 -2.65 18.07 -11.13
CA PHE A 103 -3.10 16.68 -11.25
C PHE A 103 -4.12 16.48 -12.38
N GLY A 104 -4.26 17.47 -13.25
CA GLY A 104 -5.05 17.40 -14.47
C GLY A 104 -4.52 16.40 -15.47
N VAL A 105 -5.37 16.04 -16.44
CA VAL A 105 -5.04 15.09 -17.51
C VAL A 105 -3.84 15.60 -18.30
N THR A 106 -3.85 16.86 -18.73
CA THR A 106 -2.77 17.44 -19.55
C THR A 106 -1.44 17.44 -18.81
N GLN A 107 -1.34 18.05 -17.63
CA GLN A 107 -0.06 18.11 -16.91
C GLN A 107 0.45 16.74 -16.47
N THR A 108 -0.44 15.85 -16.01
CA THR A 108 -0.02 14.53 -15.53
C THR A 108 0.45 13.64 -16.68
N SER A 109 -0.26 13.66 -17.81
CA SER A 109 0.15 12.88 -18.98
C SER A 109 1.49 13.35 -19.54
N GLU A 110 1.72 14.67 -19.60
CA GLU A 110 3.01 15.24 -19.98
C GLU A 110 4.14 14.78 -19.06
N ARG A 111 3.96 14.82 -17.73
CA ARG A 111 5.00 14.35 -16.80
C ARG A 111 5.34 12.87 -16.98
N VAL A 112 4.33 12.02 -17.16
CA VAL A 112 4.53 10.58 -17.37
C VAL A 112 5.22 10.32 -18.72
N ALA A 113 4.77 10.97 -19.80
CA ALA A 113 5.40 10.83 -21.11
C ALA A 113 6.84 11.33 -21.10
N ASN A 114 7.09 12.51 -20.53
CA ASN A 114 8.42 13.10 -20.42
C ASN A 114 9.38 12.26 -19.58
N PHE A 115 8.89 11.54 -18.56
CA PHE A 115 9.72 10.60 -17.82
C PHE A 115 10.30 9.52 -18.74
N VAL A 116 9.48 8.99 -19.66
CA VAL A 116 9.92 7.99 -20.64
C VAL A 116 10.76 8.59 -21.76
N ILE A 117 10.33 9.72 -22.34
CA ILE A 117 11.02 10.42 -23.43
C ILE A 117 12.41 10.89 -22.99
N ASN A 118 12.52 11.53 -21.83
CA ASN A 118 13.81 11.99 -21.34
C ASN A 118 14.65 10.82 -20.82
N GLY A 119 14.01 9.83 -20.19
CA GLY A 119 14.68 8.63 -19.66
C GLY A 119 15.26 7.74 -20.74
N SER A 120 14.68 7.73 -21.95
CA SER A 120 15.19 6.93 -23.08
C SER A 120 16.44 7.53 -23.73
N GLY A 121 16.67 8.83 -23.55
CA GLY A 121 17.79 9.53 -24.21
C GLY A 121 17.72 9.49 -25.75
N GLY A 122 16.53 9.28 -26.33
CA GLY A 122 16.33 9.14 -27.78
C GLY A 122 16.60 7.73 -28.33
N ASP A 123 16.85 6.74 -27.48
CA ASP A 123 17.01 5.34 -27.90
C ASP A 123 15.64 4.68 -28.14
N GLU A 124 15.47 4.05 -29.31
CA GLU A 124 14.22 3.40 -29.71
C GLU A 124 13.85 2.25 -28.76
N SER A 125 14.82 1.41 -28.39
CA SER A 125 14.57 0.25 -27.54
C SER A 125 14.10 0.68 -26.15
N MET A 126 14.71 1.73 -25.60
CA MET A 126 14.30 2.31 -24.33
C MET A 126 12.94 3.02 -24.43
N MET A 127 12.63 3.69 -25.54
CA MET A 127 11.31 4.29 -25.77
C MET A 127 10.21 3.22 -25.76
N ARG A 128 10.41 2.12 -26.51
CA ARG A 128 9.48 0.98 -26.56
C ARG A 128 9.32 0.31 -25.20
N ALA A 129 10.43 0.05 -24.52
CA ALA A 129 10.41 -0.55 -23.18
C ALA A 129 9.70 0.35 -22.16
N GLY A 130 9.92 1.67 -22.22
CA GLY A 130 9.23 2.63 -21.38
C GLY A 130 7.72 2.66 -21.64
N ARG A 131 7.31 2.68 -22.92
CA ARG A 131 5.90 2.60 -23.33
C ARG A 131 5.23 1.31 -22.85
N GLU A 132 5.85 0.16 -23.06
CA GLU A 132 5.34 -1.12 -22.57
C GLU A 132 5.26 -1.13 -21.03
N GLY A 133 6.28 -0.55 -20.37
CA GLY A 133 6.31 -0.36 -18.93
C GLY A 133 5.14 0.48 -18.41
N MET A 134 4.75 1.55 -19.11
CA MET A 134 3.56 2.35 -18.78
C MET A 134 2.29 1.51 -18.83
N ILE A 135 2.06 0.76 -19.91
CA ILE A 135 0.87 -0.08 -20.10
C ILE A 135 0.80 -1.16 -19.01
N ARG A 136 1.93 -1.83 -18.77
CA ARG A 136 2.02 -2.88 -17.75
C ARG A 136 1.78 -2.32 -16.34
N GLY A 137 2.45 -1.22 -15.99
CA GLY A 137 2.29 -0.58 -14.69
C GLY A 137 0.86 -0.09 -14.45
N PHE A 138 0.20 0.43 -15.48
CA PHE A 138 -1.19 0.85 -15.39
C PHE A 138 -2.14 -0.33 -15.11
N LYS A 139 -1.94 -1.46 -15.79
CA LYS A 139 -2.71 -2.69 -15.55
C LYS A 139 -2.46 -3.29 -14.16
N GLU A 140 -1.23 -3.21 -13.66
CA GLU A 140 -0.89 -3.57 -12.28
C GLU A 140 -1.63 -2.67 -11.29
N ALA A 141 -1.71 -1.36 -11.56
CA ALA A 141 -2.46 -0.42 -10.75
C ALA A 141 -3.97 -0.70 -10.76
N GLU A 142 -4.58 -1.03 -11.91
CA GLU A 142 -5.98 -1.49 -11.98
C GLU A 142 -6.24 -2.72 -11.10
N LYS A 143 -5.33 -3.70 -11.16
CA LYS A 143 -5.43 -4.89 -10.30
C LYS A 143 -5.37 -4.55 -8.82
N MET A 144 -4.49 -3.63 -8.42
CA MET A 144 -4.37 -3.17 -7.03
C MET A 144 -5.58 -2.33 -6.60
N TRP A 145 -6.18 -1.58 -7.53
CA TRP A 145 -7.39 -0.79 -7.32
C TRP A 145 -8.63 -1.67 -7.11
N GLY A 146 -8.63 -2.90 -7.64
CA GLY A 146 -9.72 -3.84 -7.54
C GLY A 146 -10.71 -3.78 -8.71
N GLY A 147 -10.29 -3.24 -9.85
CA GLY A 147 -11.12 -3.08 -11.05
C GLY A 147 -10.51 -2.07 -12.02
N GLU A 148 -11.34 -1.51 -12.90
CA GLU A 148 -10.90 -0.44 -13.79
C GLU A 148 -10.61 0.84 -12.99
N LEU A 149 -9.53 1.53 -13.37
CA LEU A 149 -9.22 2.84 -12.81
C LEU A 149 -10.25 3.88 -13.31
N PRO A 150 -10.47 4.97 -12.55
CA PRO A 150 -11.39 6.02 -12.95
C PRO A 150 -11.09 6.60 -14.34
N GLU A 151 -12.12 7.12 -15.01
CA GLU A 151 -12.03 7.65 -16.38
C GLU A 151 -10.90 8.69 -16.56
N ILE A 152 -10.67 9.55 -15.56
CA ILE A 152 -9.58 10.53 -15.59
C ILE A 152 -8.20 9.87 -15.70
N SER A 153 -7.98 8.74 -15.01
CA SER A 153 -6.74 7.97 -15.07
C SER A 153 -6.57 7.33 -16.45
N GLN A 154 -7.65 6.79 -17.02
CA GLN A 154 -7.65 6.22 -18.36
C GLN A 154 -7.27 7.27 -19.42
N LYS A 155 -7.94 8.43 -19.39
CA LYS A 155 -7.63 9.56 -20.28
C LYS A 155 -6.19 10.02 -20.16
N THR A 156 -5.69 10.10 -18.92
CA THR A 156 -4.29 10.49 -18.66
C THR A 156 -3.31 9.49 -19.26
N MET A 157 -3.54 8.18 -19.08
CA MET A 157 -2.66 7.15 -19.61
C MET A 157 -2.69 7.10 -21.15
N SER A 158 -3.88 7.16 -21.77
CA SER A 158 -4.01 7.20 -23.23
C SER A 158 -3.27 8.39 -23.82
N LYS A 159 -3.45 9.59 -23.25
CA LYS A 159 -2.78 10.81 -23.71
C LYS A 159 -1.26 10.73 -23.53
N ALA A 160 -0.79 10.12 -22.43
CA ALA A 160 0.64 9.95 -22.19
C ALA A 160 1.27 8.98 -23.20
N ILE A 161 0.61 7.87 -23.52
CA ILE A 161 1.07 6.90 -24.53
C ILE A 161 1.13 7.57 -25.90
N GLU A 162 0.09 8.33 -26.26
CA GLU A 162 0.06 9.08 -27.53
C GLU A 162 1.24 10.05 -27.64
N MET A 163 1.61 10.74 -26.55
CA MET A 163 2.80 11.62 -26.55
C MET A 163 4.10 10.86 -26.76
N VAL A 164 4.26 9.69 -26.15
CA VAL A 164 5.45 8.85 -26.38
C VAL A 164 5.47 8.34 -27.82
N ASP A 165 4.33 7.93 -28.36
CA ASP A 165 4.18 7.47 -29.74
C ASP A 165 4.52 8.58 -30.75
N MET A 166 4.04 9.80 -30.51
CA MET A 166 4.41 10.98 -31.30
C MET A 166 5.92 11.26 -31.22
N ALA A 167 6.51 11.24 -30.03
CA ALA A 167 7.95 11.45 -29.87
C ALA A 167 8.78 10.38 -30.60
N MET A 168 8.35 9.12 -30.57
CA MET A 168 8.97 8.04 -31.33
C MET A 168 8.88 8.28 -32.84
N ASN A 169 7.72 8.71 -33.35
CA ASN A 169 7.52 9.03 -34.75
C ASN A 169 8.39 10.22 -35.19
N ASP A 170 8.48 11.27 -34.38
CA ASP A 170 9.31 12.45 -34.64
C ASP A 170 10.80 12.10 -34.73
N LEU A 171 11.24 11.07 -34.01
CA LEU A 171 12.59 10.50 -34.09
C LEU A 171 12.77 9.54 -35.30
N GLY A 172 11.70 9.28 -36.05
CA GLY A 172 11.70 8.43 -37.24
C GLY A 172 11.44 6.95 -36.96
N PHE A 173 10.99 6.58 -35.76
CA PHE A 173 10.66 5.20 -35.40
C PHE A 173 9.23 4.83 -35.80
N SER A 174 9.03 3.60 -36.25
CA SER A 174 7.70 3.08 -36.58
C SER A 174 6.88 2.85 -35.31
N ILE A 175 5.71 3.47 -35.20
CA ILE A 175 4.78 3.26 -34.08
C ILE A 175 4.04 1.92 -34.19
N LEU A 176 3.99 1.35 -35.41
CA LEU A 176 3.49 -0.01 -35.60
C LEU A 176 4.54 -0.96 -35.01
N ASP A 177 4.15 -1.68 -33.95
CA ASP A 177 4.90 -2.84 -33.50
C ASP A 177 5.03 -3.78 -34.70
N GLN A 178 6.25 -3.84 -35.25
CA GLN A 178 6.55 -4.69 -36.38
C GLN A 178 6.71 -6.12 -35.86
N GLU A 179 5.63 -6.68 -35.32
CA GLU A 179 5.53 -8.10 -35.03
C GLU A 179 5.25 -8.82 -36.35
N ALA A 180 6.29 -9.48 -36.86
CA ALA A 180 6.21 -10.58 -37.83
C ALA A 180 6.23 -11.91 -37.07
#